data_AF-A0A660UQQ6-F1
#
_entry.id   AF-A0A660UQQ6-F1
#
_cell.length_a   1.000
_cell.length_b   1.000
_cell.length_c   1.000
_cell.angle_alpha   90.00
_cell.angle_beta   90.00
_cell.angle_gamma   90.00
#
_symmetry.space_group_name_H-M   'P 1'
#
loop_
_entity.id
_entity.type
_entity.pdbx_description
1 polymer ?
#
loop_
_entity_poly.entity_id
_entity_poly.type
_entity_poly.pdbx_seq_one_letter_code
_entity_poly.pdbx_strand_id
1 'polypeptide(L)'
;MVKKAPEVEDGTISAKDGSLDILNADTVTFYIAAATDYNAKEPLKPLPQEYAGQLCRKQLEQAMQRPYDDLFESHIAEHQRLFGRVQMELGSSQISSMPTDQRLEAVKNGGDDAVLKRSAKNCGRWC
;
A
#
# COMPACT_ATOMS: atom_id res chain seq x y z
N MET A 1 3.19 -4.59 26.49
CA MET A 1 2.33 -5.75 26.13
C MET A 1 1.99 -5.55 24.66
N VAL A 2 2.58 -6.35 23.75
CA VAL A 2 2.41 -6.16 22.29
C VAL A 2 1.01 -6.66 21.92
N LYS A 3 0.15 -5.81 21.36
CA LYS A 3 -1.10 -6.24 20.71
C LYS A 3 -0.68 -7.16 19.55
N LYS A 4 -0.97 -8.45 19.65
CA LYS A 4 -0.58 -9.47 18.64
C LYS A 4 -1.58 -9.61 17.50
N ALA A 5 -2.54 -8.70 17.42
CA ALA A 5 -3.70 -8.76 16.53
C ALA A 5 -3.89 -7.40 15.85
N PRO A 6 -4.47 -7.38 14.63
CA PRO A 6 -4.97 -6.14 14.04
C PRO A 6 -5.84 -5.37 15.04
N GLU A 7 -5.87 -4.06 14.88
CA GLU A 7 -6.72 -3.21 15.73
C GLU A 7 -8.16 -3.36 15.29
N VAL A 8 -9.06 -3.60 16.24
CA VAL A 8 -10.48 -3.85 16.00
C VAL A 8 -11.29 -2.91 16.88
N GLU A 9 -12.23 -2.20 16.27
CA GLU A 9 -13.20 -1.34 16.94
C GLU A 9 -14.53 -2.09 17.07
N ASP A 10 -15.07 -2.12 18.29
CA ASP A 10 -16.35 -2.76 18.66
C ASP A 10 -16.53 -4.24 18.33
N GLY A 11 -15.44 -4.95 18.02
CA GLY A 11 -15.44 -6.37 17.70
C GLY A 11 -14.52 -7.24 18.55
N THR A 12 -14.47 -8.52 18.20
CA THR A 12 -13.54 -9.50 18.78
C THR A 12 -12.70 -10.12 17.68
N ILE A 13 -11.49 -10.55 18.05
CA ILE A 13 -10.59 -11.27 17.17
C ILE A 13 -10.01 -12.50 17.83
N SER A 14 -10.00 -13.60 17.09
CA SER A 14 -9.29 -14.84 17.43
C SER A 14 -8.45 -15.32 16.25
N ALA A 15 -7.36 -16.02 16.55
CA ALA A 15 -6.51 -16.68 15.55
C ALA A 15 -6.65 -18.19 15.69
N LYS A 16 -6.99 -18.90 14.62
CA LYS A 16 -7.17 -20.35 14.62
C LYS A 16 -6.81 -20.93 13.25
N ASP A 17 -6.15 -22.08 13.20
CA ASP A 17 -5.91 -22.86 11.96
C ASP A 17 -5.30 -22.06 10.78
N GLY A 18 -4.49 -21.04 11.08
CA GLY A 18 -3.88 -20.16 10.06
C GLY A 18 -4.79 -19.04 9.54
N SER A 19 -5.98 -18.87 10.12
CA SER A 19 -6.89 -17.75 9.87
C SER A 19 -7.01 -16.80 11.06
N LEU A 20 -7.49 -15.60 10.77
CA LEU A 20 -7.98 -14.63 11.75
C LEU A 20 -9.50 -14.57 11.62
N ASP A 21 -10.21 -14.87 12.70
CA ASP A 21 -11.66 -14.75 12.79
C ASP A 21 -11.97 -13.43 13.49
N ILE A 22 -12.66 -12.54 12.78
CA ILE A 22 -13.07 -11.22 13.29
C ILE A 22 -14.58 -11.17 13.30
N LEU A 23 -15.17 -10.88 14.46
CA LEU A 23 -16.62 -10.89 14.67
C LEU A 23 -17.11 -9.56 15.23
N ASN A 24 -18.21 -9.07 14.68
CA ASN A 24 -18.93 -7.85 15.10
C ASN A 24 -18.09 -6.57 15.12
N ALA A 25 -17.06 -6.47 14.28
CA ALA A 25 -16.23 -5.26 14.20
C ALA A 25 -16.84 -4.21 13.27
N ASP A 26 -16.80 -2.95 13.68
CA ASP A 26 -17.15 -1.81 12.83
C ASP A 26 -15.97 -1.40 11.94
N THR A 27 -14.76 -1.41 12.52
CA THR A 27 -13.50 -1.10 11.83
C THR A 27 -12.44 -2.13 12.17
N VAL A 28 -11.62 -2.49 11.18
CA VAL A 28 -10.43 -3.33 11.36
C VAL A 28 -9.24 -2.70 10.65
N THR A 29 -8.15 -2.50 11.38
CA THR A 29 -6.88 -2.02 10.84
C THR A 29 -5.83 -3.13 10.85
N PHE A 30 -5.40 -3.56 9.67
CA PHE A 30 -4.35 -4.55 9.50
C PHE A 30 -2.97 -3.91 9.36
N TYR A 31 -2.01 -4.40 10.14
CA TYR A 31 -0.61 -4.06 10.05
C TYR A 31 0.16 -5.27 9.49
N ILE A 32 0.82 -5.09 8.34
CA ILE A 32 1.53 -6.17 7.66
C ILE A 32 2.99 -5.77 7.51
N ALA A 33 3.90 -6.61 8.00
CA ALA A 33 5.33 -6.46 7.83
C ALA A 33 5.95 -7.77 7.34
N ALA A 34 6.82 -7.67 6.35
CA ALA A 34 7.56 -8.79 5.79
C ALA A 34 9.03 -8.39 5.61
N ALA A 35 9.93 -9.32 5.93
CA ALA A 35 11.36 -9.16 5.80
C ALA A 35 11.99 -10.50 5.40
N THR A 36 13.17 -10.43 4.78
CA THR A 36 14.01 -11.59 4.49
C THR A 36 15.31 -11.47 5.28
N ASP A 37 16.12 -12.54 5.26
CA ASP A 37 17.50 -12.56 5.77
C ASP A 37 18.51 -12.01 4.74
N TYR A 38 18.05 -11.37 3.65
CA TYR A 38 18.93 -10.84 2.62
C TYR A 38 19.85 -9.74 3.17
N ASN A 39 21.16 -9.90 2.95
CA ASN A 39 22.18 -8.94 3.35
C ASN A 39 22.68 -8.14 2.15
N ALA A 40 22.19 -6.91 2.00
CA ALA A 40 22.59 -6.03 0.88
C ALA A 40 24.09 -5.68 0.87
N LYS A 41 24.78 -5.71 2.03
CA LYS A 41 26.21 -5.39 2.13
C LYS A 41 27.10 -6.58 1.77
N GLU A 42 26.65 -7.78 2.13
CA GLU A 42 27.36 -9.04 1.83
C GLU A 42 26.36 -10.07 1.29
N PRO A 43 25.98 -10.02 -0.01
CA PRO A 43 24.90 -10.84 -0.56
C PRO A 43 25.08 -12.36 -0.44
N LEU A 44 26.33 -12.82 -0.27
CA LEU A 44 26.66 -14.25 -0.08
C LEU A 44 26.64 -14.68 1.40
N LYS A 45 26.33 -13.76 2.32
CA LYS A 45 26.26 -14.01 3.76
C LYS A 45 24.89 -13.55 4.29
N PRO A 46 23.88 -14.45 4.23
CA PRO A 46 22.57 -14.17 4.81
C PRO A 46 22.69 -13.76 6.28
N LEU A 47 21.77 -12.90 6.71
CA LEU A 47 21.64 -12.51 8.10
C LEU A 47 21.14 -13.70 8.94
N PRO A 48 21.31 -13.67 10.28
CA PRO A 48 20.77 -14.71 11.14
C PRO A 48 19.27 -14.91 10.93
N GLN A 49 18.79 -16.15 11.04
CA GLN A 49 17.40 -16.52 10.71
C GLN A 49 16.36 -15.70 11.50
N GLU A 50 16.69 -15.34 12.74
CA GLU A 50 15.85 -14.52 13.61
C GLU A 50 15.76 -13.05 13.19
N TYR A 51 16.68 -12.56 12.35
CA TYR A 51 16.77 -11.16 11.95
C TYR A 51 15.47 -10.66 11.32
N ALA A 52 14.94 -11.40 10.34
CA ALA A 52 13.71 -11.03 9.64
C ALA A 52 12.53 -10.89 10.61
N GLY A 53 12.36 -11.86 11.52
CA GLY A 53 11.29 -11.84 12.51
C GLY A 53 11.43 -10.70 13.54
N GLN A 54 12.66 -10.39 13.97
CA GLN A 54 12.94 -9.27 14.87
C GLN A 54 12.65 -7.92 14.19
N LEU A 55 13.04 -7.78 12.91
CA LEU A 55 12.79 -6.56 12.14
C LEU A 55 11.28 -6.33 11.95
N CYS A 56 10.54 -7.34 11.52
CA CYS A 56 9.07 -7.25 11.38
C CYS A 56 8.41 -6.87 12.71
N ARG A 57 8.80 -7.52 13.82
CA ARG A 57 8.24 -7.22 15.13
C ARG A 57 8.48 -5.76 15.52
N LYS A 58 9.71 -5.25 15.35
CA LYS A 58 10.05 -3.87 15.64
C LYS A 58 9.24 -2.88 14.81
N GLN A 59 9.08 -3.14 13.51
CA GLN A 59 8.29 -2.28 12.62
C GLN A 59 6.81 -2.25 13.01
N LEU A 60 6.23 -3.41 13.33
CA LEU A 60 4.84 -3.51 13.79
C LEU A 60 4.64 -2.77 15.12
N GLU A 61 5.53 -2.98 16.10
CA GLU A 61 5.45 -2.30 17.40
C GLU A 61 5.52 -0.77 17.26
N GLN A 62 6.29 -0.25 16.32
CA GLN A 62 6.37 1.19 16.04
C GLN A 62 5.13 1.71 15.31
N ALA A 63 4.62 0.97 14.33
CA ALA A 63 3.43 1.37 13.58
C ALA A 63 2.17 1.38 14.47
N MET A 64 2.02 0.38 15.33
CA MET A 64 0.87 0.24 16.24
C MET A 64 0.82 1.28 17.38
N GLN A 65 1.87 2.08 17.55
CA GLN A 65 1.88 3.20 18.51
C GLN A 65 1.29 4.49 17.92
N ARG A 66 0.98 4.49 16.62
CA ARG A 66 0.45 5.66 15.90
C ARG A 66 -0.99 5.41 15.49
N PRO A 67 -1.88 6.40 15.63
CA PRO A 67 -3.23 6.34 15.06
C PRO A 67 -3.18 6.07 13.54
N TYR A 68 -4.22 5.43 13.01
CA TYR A 68 -4.33 5.16 11.58
C TYR A 68 -4.22 6.44 10.74
N ASP A 69 -4.91 7.51 11.14
CA ASP A 69 -4.91 8.79 10.42
C ASP A 69 -3.49 9.38 10.30
N ASP A 70 -2.69 9.30 11.36
CA ASP A 70 -1.29 9.77 11.35
C ASP A 70 -0.41 8.93 10.39
N LEU A 71 -0.67 7.62 10.30
CA LEU A 71 0.04 6.74 9.36
C LEU A 71 -0.39 7.04 7.92
N PHE A 72 -1.68 7.27 7.70
CA PHE A 72 -2.27 7.58 6.41
C PHE A 72 -1.76 8.91 5.85
N GLU A 73 -1.81 9.99 6.63
CA GLU A 73 -1.31 11.30 6.23
C GLU A 73 0.21 11.28 5.99
N SER A 74 0.97 10.58 6.83
CA SER A 74 2.41 10.41 6.64
C SER A 74 2.73 9.64 5.36
N HIS A 75 1.93 8.63 5.00
CA HIS A 75 2.08 7.90 3.75
C HIS A 75 1.79 8.79 2.54
N ILE A 76 0.67 9.54 2.57
CA ILE A 76 0.30 10.48 1.51
C ILE A 76 1.41 11.51 1.30
N ALA A 77 1.90 12.13 2.36
CA ALA A 77 2.94 13.15 2.28
C ALA A 77 4.23 12.62 1.63
N GLU A 78 4.68 11.43 2.03
CA GLU A 78 5.91 10.84 1.49
C GLU A 78 5.74 10.38 0.04
N HIS A 79 4.59 9.80 -0.30
CA HIS A 79 4.27 9.47 -1.70
C HIS A 79 4.25 10.72 -2.57
N GLN A 80 3.53 11.77 -2.14
CA GLN A 80 3.42 13.03 -2.87
C GLN A 80 4.77 13.75 -3.02
N ARG A 81 5.68 13.62 -2.05
CA ARG A 81 7.05 14.18 -2.13
C ARG A 81 7.84 13.65 -3.33
N LEU A 82 7.60 12.40 -3.72
CA LEU A 82 8.25 11.78 -4.89
C LEU A 82 7.39 11.93 -6.15
N PHE A 83 6.11 11.57 -6.05
CA PHE A 83 5.19 11.54 -7.18
C PHE A 83 4.83 12.94 -7.69
N GLY A 84 4.73 13.93 -6.80
CA GLY A 84 4.39 15.33 -7.13
C GLY A 84 5.50 16.11 -7.86
N ARG A 85 6.71 15.54 -8.02
CA ARG A 85 7.86 16.22 -8.66
C ARG A 85 7.66 16.51 -10.15
N VAL A 86 6.73 15.84 -10.81
CA VAL A 86 6.42 16.07 -12.23
C VAL A 86 4.92 16.19 -12.36
N GLN A 87 4.51 17.27 -13.02
CA GLN A 87 3.14 17.50 -13.44
C GLN A 87 3.12 17.56 -14.97
N MET A 88 2.13 16.91 -15.58
CA MET A 88 1.96 16.86 -17.02
C MET A 88 0.49 17.09 -17.31
N GLU A 89 0.19 18.08 -18.13
CA GLU A 89 -1.17 18.37 -18.58
C GLU A 89 -1.25 18.13 -20.09
N LEU A 90 -2.12 17.23 -20.52
CA LEU A 90 -2.31 16.86 -21.93
C LEU A 90 -3.68 17.32 -22.47
N GLY A 91 -4.43 18.09 -21.69
CA GLY A 91 -5.80 18.52 -22.01
C GLY A 91 -6.87 17.69 -21.29
N SER A 92 -8.11 17.81 -21.75
CA SER A 92 -9.29 17.17 -21.15
C SER A 92 -9.77 15.96 -21.96
N SER A 93 -10.56 15.09 -21.33
CA SER A 93 -11.22 13.96 -21.98
C SER A 93 -12.68 13.88 -21.52
N GLN A 94 -13.61 13.79 -22.47
CA GLN A 94 -15.05 13.66 -22.19
C GLN A 94 -15.42 12.33 -21.55
N ILE A 95 -14.57 11.31 -21.74
CA ILE A 95 -14.74 9.96 -21.18
C ILE A 95 -13.91 9.76 -19.91
N SER A 96 -13.33 10.83 -19.34
CA SER A 96 -12.46 10.72 -18.16
C SER A 96 -13.15 10.18 -16.89
N SER A 97 -14.48 10.28 -16.83
CA SER A 97 -15.31 9.71 -15.76
C SER A 97 -15.58 8.20 -15.93
N MET A 98 -15.31 7.63 -17.11
CA MET A 98 -15.50 6.21 -17.35
C MET A 98 -14.42 5.38 -16.63
N PRO A 99 -14.72 4.12 -16.26
CA PRO A 99 -13.73 3.17 -15.80
C PRO A 99 -12.53 3.02 -16.74
N THR A 100 -11.34 2.83 -16.19
CA THR A 100 -10.07 2.80 -16.95
C THR A 100 -10.05 1.71 -18.03
N ASP A 101 -10.68 0.57 -17.79
CA ASP A 101 -10.84 -0.54 -18.74
C ASP A 101 -11.67 -0.12 -19.96
N GLN A 102 -12.80 0.55 -19.74
CA GLN A 102 -13.66 1.04 -20.82
C GLN A 102 -12.98 2.16 -21.62
N ARG A 103 -12.23 3.03 -20.95
CA ARG A 103 -11.44 4.09 -21.60
C ARG A 103 -10.35 3.51 -22.50
N LEU A 104 -9.66 2.48 -22.03
CA LEU A 104 -8.67 1.76 -22.82
C LEU A 104 -9.29 1.13 -24.07
N GLU A 105 -10.48 0.53 -23.94
CA GLU A 105 -11.20 -0.05 -25.06
C GLU A 105 -11.65 1.01 -26.08
N ALA A 106 -12.13 2.17 -25.63
CA ALA A 106 -12.48 3.28 -26.50
C ALA A 106 -11.28 3.80 -27.31
N VAL A 107 -10.10 3.91 -26.69
CA VAL A 107 -8.86 4.32 -27.39
C VAL A 107 -8.41 3.25 -28.40
N LYS A 108 -8.53 1.96 -28.06
CA LYS A 108 -8.24 0.87 -29.02
C LYS A 108 -9.15 0.91 -30.25
N ASN A 109 -10.40 1.33 -30.07
CA ASN A 109 -11.39 1.49 -31.15
C ASN A 109 -11.26 2.81 -31.92
N GLY A 110 -10.13 3.52 -31.78
CA GLY A 110 -9.81 4.74 -32.53
C GLY A 110 -10.25 6.05 -31.87
N GLY A 111 -10.79 5.98 -30.65
CA GLY A 111 -11.07 7.17 -29.83
C GLY A 111 -9.79 7.83 -29.31
N ASP A 112 -9.91 9.08 -28.84
CA ASP A 112 -8.81 9.79 -28.19
C ASP A 112 -9.11 10.10 -26.72
N ASP A 113 -8.11 9.89 -25.86
CA ASP A 113 -8.19 10.18 -24.43
C ASP A 113 -6.82 10.67 -23.92
N ALA A 114 -6.64 11.99 -23.97
CA ALA A 114 -5.44 12.64 -23.48
C ALA A 114 -5.18 12.41 -21.98
N VAL A 115 -6.24 12.30 -21.18
CA VAL A 115 -6.15 12.07 -19.73
C VAL A 115 -5.67 10.64 -19.47
N LEU A 116 -6.08 9.65 -20.26
CA LEU A 116 -5.62 8.27 -20.12
C LEU A 116 -4.13 8.16 -20.47
N LYS A 117 -3.67 8.85 -21.52
CA LYS A 117 -2.24 8.94 -21.89
C LYS A 117 -1.40 9.53 -20.76
N ARG A 118 -1.88 10.60 -20.12
CA ARG A 118 -1.26 11.18 -18.92
C ARG A 118 -1.20 10.15 -17.78
N SER A 119 -2.32 9.50 -17.48
CA SER A 119 -2.39 8.48 -16.43
C SER A 119 -1.42 7.31 -16.68
N ALA A 120 -1.27 6.88 -17.94
CA ALA A 120 -0.30 5.84 -18.30
C ALA A 120 1.16 6.27 -18.06
N LYS A 121 1.52 7.53 -18.35
CA LYS A 121 2.84 8.07 -17.98
C LYS A 121 3.04 8.16 -16.47
N ASN A 122 2.01 8.58 -15.75
CA ASN A 122 2.04 8.65 -14.29
C ASN A 122 2.15 7.26 -13.64
N CYS A 123 1.49 6.24 -14.20
CA CYS A 123 1.60 4.85 -13.74
C CYS A 123 3.06 4.36 -13.77
N GLY A 124 3.79 4.65 -14.85
CA GLY A 124 5.21 4.31 -14.94
C GLY A 124 6.12 5.03 -13.93
N ARG A 125 5.66 6.11 -13.29
CA ARG A 125 6.39 6.79 -12.20
C ARG A 125 6.00 6.27 -10.82
N TRP A 126 4.94 5.48 -10.74
CA TRP A 126 4.42 4.90 -9.50
C TRP A 126 4.97 3.50 -9.22
N CYS A 127 5.26 2.73 -10.29
CA CYS A 127 5.86 1.39 -10.22
C CYS A 127 7.34 1.38 -9.82
#